data_AF-A0A8B5WZ56-F1
#
_entry.id   AF-A0A8B5WZ56-F1
#
_cell.length_a   1.000
_cell.length_b   1.000
_cell.length_c   1.000
_cell.angle_alpha   90.00
_cell.angle_beta   90.00
_cell.angle_gamma   90.00
#
_symmetry.space_group_name_H-M   'P 1'
#
loop_
_entity.id
_entity.type
_entity.pdbx_description
1 polymer ?
#
loop_
_entity_poly.entity_id
_entity_poly.type
_entity_poly.pdbx_seq_one_letter_code
_entity_poly.pdbx_strand_id
1 'polypeptide(L)'
;MSGFYRRAIDFLSRDPHPHLRLVKKGTDSYEDFDGTPEEREQIETEIRAAVESQKITRADAQSEPAPRQAGYGLPLLVNVGAVVLIVVGALLLFRYFDSQEQLAVDRTVSLFSAEGRLLSALRAESEAQLEEKEREISTFQARLTSLEAERQLVESQISSQLAQQEEELRAAFERELEAERTRLTGMGIDADEIERRLADFAESRNEELARELERVQADAQAEIETRAAAFAASLAEVEGALRSAEAEREALAQAVQEQQEQAAAEFASREAELRAERTEAMNRLSELQARQEQTQLVLDQLVSFYAGVRDNLSADRLDAAAEQLVSFRAYLETGPIASIPDLQRRRGVELFLVGTIESQLERRLSPDTAAVTEEQLALASDELQALRGELSAIEAELEQQVAAVAQRDARISELEASLERPVDTAQLDRLKAELANARADLERQAAATDQAIAERNAALARAAQAETGTADLETRLATTSTELEAARVEIASASGEIDATAREIESLQARVAEYQTVLAGISDVRRQINESISPAATPDLELLETKLLVLRIVGSPAVRSEHPDLHTRFNEYLDALIAEQRTAAARETLQEISTMIGALPGVAGRP
;
A
#
# COMPACT_ATOMS: atom_id res chain seq x y z
N MET A 1 -38.79 30.31 -5.33
CA MET A 1 -38.32 28.94 -5.63
C MET A 1 -38.27 28.00 -4.40
N SER A 2 -38.86 28.34 -3.25
CA SER A 2 -38.72 27.56 -1.99
C SER A 2 -39.89 26.62 -1.65
N GLY A 3 -40.96 26.59 -2.46
CA GLY A 3 -42.16 25.79 -2.16
C GLY A 3 -42.09 24.32 -2.60
N PHE A 4 -41.35 24.01 -3.67
CA PHE A 4 -41.28 22.65 -4.22
C PHE A 4 -40.33 21.73 -3.44
N TYR A 5 -39.22 22.28 -2.92
CA TYR A 5 -38.24 21.49 -2.16
C TYR A 5 -38.80 21.03 -0.80
N ARG A 6 -39.60 21.88 -0.14
CA ARG A 6 -40.28 21.50 1.11
C ARG A 6 -41.36 20.43 0.90
N ARG A 7 -42.06 20.44 -0.23
CA ARG A 7 -43.04 19.38 -0.57
C ARG A 7 -42.37 18.04 -0.89
N ALA A 8 -41.18 18.05 -1.50
CA ALA A 8 -40.44 16.82 -1.78
C ALA A 8 -39.93 16.16 -0.48
N ILE A 9 -39.50 16.95 0.50
CA ILE A 9 -39.04 16.45 1.81
C ILE A 9 -40.21 15.96 2.69
N ASP A 10 -41.37 16.64 2.64
CA ASP A 10 -42.58 16.18 3.34
C ASP A 10 -43.16 14.88 2.75
N PHE A 11 -42.92 14.61 1.45
CA PHE A 11 -43.36 13.37 0.80
C PHE A 11 -42.44 12.19 1.15
N LEU A 12 -41.13 12.43 1.32
CA LEU A 12 -40.16 11.40 1.70
C LEU A 12 -40.19 11.01 3.19
N SER A 13 -40.77 11.86 4.05
CA SER A 13 -40.76 11.66 5.50
C SER A 13 -42.04 11.02 6.06
N ARG A 14 -43.09 10.81 5.24
CA ARG A 14 -44.41 10.37 5.73
C ARG A 14 -44.77 8.89 5.61
N ASP A 15 -44.07 8.08 4.82
CA ASP A 15 -44.37 6.65 4.71
C ASP A 15 -43.08 5.80 4.75
N PRO A 16 -42.86 5.00 5.80
CA PRO A 16 -41.81 3.99 5.78
C PRO A 16 -42.31 2.79 4.99
N HIS A 17 -42.10 2.78 3.67
CA HIS A 17 -42.34 1.60 2.83
C HIS A 17 -41.27 0.53 3.12
N PRO A 18 -41.62 -0.65 3.67
CA PRO A 18 -40.65 -1.68 4.05
C PRO A 18 -40.05 -2.49 2.87
N HIS A 19 -40.33 -2.14 1.61
CA HIS A 19 -40.01 -3.01 0.45
C HIS A 19 -38.80 -2.58 -0.39
N LEU A 20 -38.13 -1.46 -0.09
CA LEU A 20 -36.97 -0.99 -0.88
C LEU A 20 -35.63 -1.62 -0.41
N ARG A 21 -35.63 -2.94 -0.24
CA ARG A 21 -34.42 -3.70 0.15
C ARG A 21 -34.28 -5.00 -0.64
N LEU A 22 -34.61 -5.01 -1.93
CA LEU A 22 -34.50 -6.23 -2.74
C LEU A 22 -33.97 -5.97 -4.16
N VAL A 23 -32.89 -5.20 -4.31
CA VAL A 23 -32.08 -5.26 -5.53
C VAL A 23 -30.60 -5.22 -5.16
N LYS A 24 -29.93 -6.35 -5.28
CA LYS A 24 -28.47 -6.44 -5.19
C LYS A 24 -27.91 -5.86 -6.49
N LYS A 25 -26.99 -4.91 -6.38
CA LYS A 25 -26.39 -4.21 -7.52
C LYS A 25 -25.60 -5.23 -8.37
N GLY A 26 -26.08 -5.55 -9.57
CA GLY A 26 -25.28 -6.29 -10.55
C GLY A 26 -25.94 -7.33 -11.47
N THR A 27 -27.27 -7.50 -11.50
CA THR A 27 -27.90 -8.52 -12.37
C THR A 27 -29.26 -8.08 -12.92
N ASP A 28 -29.33 -7.86 -14.24
CA ASP A 28 -30.55 -7.54 -15.00
C ASP A 28 -31.23 -8.81 -15.55
N SER A 29 -31.72 -9.70 -14.69
CA SER A 29 -32.55 -10.82 -15.14
C SER A 29 -33.83 -10.94 -14.32
N TYR A 30 -34.95 -11.01 -15.05
CA TYR A 30 -36.33 -11.01 -14.54
C TYR A 30 -36.72 -12.31 -13.79
N GLU A 31 -35.82 -13.31 -13.76
CA GLU A 31 -36.10 -14.63 -13.17
C GLU A 31 -35.76 -14.73 -11.68
N ASP A 32 -35.02 -13.77 -11.10
CA ASP A 32 -34.50 -13.84 -9.72
C ASP A 32 -35.23 -12.89 -8.74
N PHE A 33 -36.57 -12.85 -8.84
CA PHE A 33 -37.41 -12.13 -7.89
C PHE A 33 -37.65 -12.97 -6.64
N ASP A 34 -37.04 -12.57 -5.52
CA ASP A 34 -37.04 -13.28 -4.22
C ASP A 34 -38.35 -13.11 -3.41
N GLY A 35 -39.42 -12.60 -4.04
CA GLY A 35 -40.72 -12.42 -3.40
C GLY A 35 -41.60 -13.67 -3.48
N THR A 36 -42.53 -13.79 -2.53
CA THR A 36 -43.45 -14.92 -2.45
C THR A 36 -44.38 -14.98 -3.68
N PRO A 37 -44.95 -16.15 -4.03
CA PRO A 37 -45.88 -16.27 -5.16
C PRO A 37 -47.08 -15.30 -5.04
N GLU A 38 -47.48 -15.01 -3.81
CA GLU A 38 -48.59 -14.11 -3.47
C GLU A 38 -48.22 -12.64 -3.77
N GLU A 39 -46.98 -12.21 -3.51
CA GLU A 39 -46.50 -10.87 -3.84
C GLU A 39 -46.40 -10.66 -5.35
N ARG A 40 -46.03 -11.70 -6.11
CA ARG A 40 -46.01 -11.64 -7.59
C ARG A 40 -47.42 -11.42 -8.15
N GLU A 41 -48.41 -12.14 -7.62
CA GLU A 41 -49.80 -12.00 -8.07
C GLU A 41 -50.39 -10.63 -7.72
N GLN A 42 -49.96 -10.06 -6.58
CA GLN A 42 -50.34 -8.72 -6.16
C GLN A 42 -49.77 -7.64 -7.09
N ILE A 43 -48.48 -7.75 -7.44
CA ILE A 43 -47.81 -6.84 -8.38
C ILE A 43 -48.42 -6.94 -9.77
N GLU A 44 -48.74 -8.14 -10.26
CA GLU A 44 -49.42 -8.30 -11.55
C GLU A 44 -50.82 -7.67 -11.55
N THR A 45 -51.54 -7.74 -10.43
CA THR A 45 -52.86 -7.14 -10.27
C THR A 45 -52.78 -5.62 -10.26
N GLU A 46 -51.79 -5.04 -9.57
CA GLU A 46 -51.55 -3.59 -9.55
C GLU A 46 -51.12 -3.05 -10.91
N ILE A 47 -50.26 -3.76 -11.64
CA ILE A 47 -49.87 -3.40 -13.01
C ILE A 47 -51.09 -3.43 -13.94
N ARG A 48 -51.94 -4.46 -13.83
CA ARG A 48 -53.15 -4.58 -14.65
C ARG A 48 -54.15 -3.46 -14.34
N ALA A 49 -54.30 -3.09 -13.07
CA ALA A 49 -55.12 -1.96 -12.64
C ALA A 49 -54.57 -0.60 -13.14
N ALA A 50 -53.25 -0.42 -13.12
CA ALA A 50 -52.61 0.78 -13.64
C ALA A 50 -52.80 0.91 -15.17
N VAL A 51 -52.70 -0.20 -15.90
CA VAL A 51 -52.90 -0.25 -17.36
C VAL A 51 -54.38 -0.05 -17.75
N GLU A 52 -55.33 -0.57 -16.97
CA GLU A 52 -56.76 -0.31 -17.21
C GLU A 52 -57.15 1.13 -16.89
N SER A 53 -56.54 1.76 -15.88
CA SER A 53 -56.80 3.16 -15.53
C SER A 53 -56.35 4.18 -16.59
N GLN A 54 -55.48 3.78 -17.52
CA GLN A 54 -54.97 4.62 -18.60
C GLN A 54 -55.60 4.34 -19.98
N LYS A 55 -56.61 3.47 -20.08
CA LYS A 55 -57.40 3.33 -21.32
C LYS A 55 -58.29 4.55 -21.52
N ILE A 56 -57.81 5.49 -22.34
CA ILE A 56 -58.59 6.60 -22.88
C ILE A 56 -59.71 6.04 -23.76
N THR A 57 -60.94 6.10 -23.24
CA THR A 57 -62.18 5.83 -23.95
C THR A 57 -62.40 6.88 -25.05
N ARG A 58 -62.38 6.46 -26.31
CA ARG A 58 -62.83 7.27 -27.45
C ARG A 58 -64.17 6.72 -27.92
N ALA A 59 -65.26 7.39 -27.55
CA ALA A 59 -66.61 7.11 -28.04
C ALA A 59 -67.06 8.21 -29.00
N ASP A 60 -67.40 7.77 -30.22
CA ASP A 60 -68.37 8.24 -31.22
C ASP A 60 -68.51 9.74 -31.54
N ALA A 61 -68.23 10.08 -32.81
CA ALA A 61 -69.27 10.56 -33.72
C ALA A 61 -68.77 10.52 -35.18
N GLN A 62 -69.55 9.82 -36.00
CA GLN A 62 -69.47 9.77 -37.46
C GLN A 62 -69.68 11.16 -38.08
N SER A 63 -68.88 11.51 -39.09
CA SER A 63 -69.24 12.36 -40.23
C SER A 63 -68.10 12.35 -41.24
N GLU A 64 -68.32 11.70 -42.40
CA GLU A 64 -67.55 11.99 -43.62
C GLU A 64 -67.88 13.44 -44.05
N PRO A 65 -66.90 14.21 -44.54
CA PRO A 65 -66.89 14.45 -46.00
C PRO A 65 -65.49 14.63 -46.64
N ALA A 66 -65.38 14.05 -47.84
CA ALA A 66 -64.64 14.46 -49.05
C ALA A 66 -63.14 14.88 -48.97
N PRO A 67 -62.25 14.25 -49.76
CA PRO A 67 -60.82 14.51 -49.75
C PRO A 67 -60.48 15.75 -50.59
N ARG A 68 -59.79 16.73 -49.99
CA ARG A 68 -59.08 17.78 -50.72
C ARG A 68 -57.70 18.05 -50.11
N GLN A 69 -56.70 17.84 -50.96
CA GLN A 69 -55.29 18.23 -50.89
C GLN A 69 -54.30 17.16 -50.39
N ALA A 70 -53.32 16.89 -51.25
CA ALA A 70 -52.31 15.86 -51.15
C ALA A 70 -51.36 16.12 -49.97
N GLY A 71 -51.34 15.19 -49.01
CA GLY A 71 -50.50 15.23 -47.83
C GLY A 71 -49.04 14.90 -48.14
N TYR A 72 -48.22 15.92 -48.39
CA TYR A 72 -46.76 15.83 -48.34
C TYR A 72 -46.15 16.55 -47.11
N GLY A 73 -46.95 17.32 -46.36
CA GLY A 73 -46.45 18.13 -45.24
C GLY A 73 -46.26 17.35 -43.93
N LEU A 74 -47.09 16.34 -43.67
CA LEU A 74 -47.09 15.61 -42.40
C LEU A 74 -45.87 14.67 -42.24
N PRO A 75 -45.41 13.94 -43.29
CA PRO A 75 -44.18 13.14 -43.18
C PRO A 75 -42.93 14.00 -42.98
N LEU A 76 -42.90 15.21 -43.59
CA LEU A 76 -41.76 16.12 -43.48
C LEU A 76 -41.65 16.72 -42.07
N LEU A 77 -42.77 17.12 -41.47
CA LEU A 77 -42.80 17.63 -40.09
C LEU A 77 -42.40 16.55 -39.07
N VAL A 78 -42.80 15.30 -39.30
CA VAL A 78 -42.41 14.18 -38.44
C VAL A 78 -40.91 13.91 -38.55
N ASN A 79 -40.35 13.93 -39.76
CA ASN A 79 -38.90 13.74 -39.95
C ASN A 79 -38.08 14.90 -39.37
N VAL A 80 -38.53 16.16 -39.52
CA VAL A 80 -37.86 17.31 -38.90
C VAL A 80 -37.94 17.23 -37.38
N GLY A 81 -39.09 16.84 -36.82
CA GLY A 81 -39.24 16.61 -35.39
C GLY A 81 -38.31 15.53 -34.85
N ALA A 82 -38.18 14.41 -35.57
CA ALA A 82 -37.27 13.33 -35.21
C ALA A 82 -35.79 13.76 -35.22
N VAL A 83 -35.37 14.55 -36.22
CA VAL A 83 -34.00 15.08 -36.30
C VAL A 83 -33.72 16.04 -35.14
N VAL A 84 -34.65 16.94 -34.82
CA VAL A 84 -34.50 17.85 -33.67
C VAL A 84 -34.41 17.08 -32.35
N LEU A 85 -35.21 16.02 -32.19
CA LEU A 85 -35.22 15.21 -30.98
C LEU A 85 -33.92 14.39 -30.83
N ILE A 86 -33.35 13.90 -31.94
CA ILE A 86 -32.03 13.25 -31.95
C ILE A 86 -30.92 14.25 -31.61
N VAL A 87 -30.96 15.47 -32.15
CA VAL A 87 -29.96 16.51 -31.85
C VAL A 87 -30.04 16.92 -30.39
N VAL A 88 -31.23 17.16 -29.84
CA VAL A 88 -31.43 17.50 -28.43
C VAL A 88 -31.03 16.33 -27.52
N GLY A 89 -31.38 15.10 -27.90
CA GLY A 89 -30.99 13.88 -27.17
C GLY A 89 -29.47 13.67 -27.16
N ALA A 90 -28.80 13.90 -28.30
CA ALA A 90 -27.35 13.84 -28.39
C ALA A 90 -26.68 14.95 -27.56
N LEU A 91 -27.25 16.16 -27.52
CA LEU A 91 -26.74 17.27 -26.72
C LEU A 91 -26.90 17.02 -25.21
N LEU A 92 -28.01 16.38 -24.80
CA LEU A 92 -28.25 15.95 -23.43
C LEU A 92 -27.33 14.80 -23.02
N LEU A 93 -27.12 13.82 -23.88
CA LEU A 93 -26.16 12.72 -23.65
C LEU A 93 -24.72 13.25 -23.58
N PHE A 94 -24.34 14.17 -24.47
CA PHE A 94 -23.02 14.81 -24.44
C PHE A 94 -22.83 15.58 -23.13
N ARG A 95 -23.82 16.35 -22.68
CA ARG A 95 -23.78 17.02 -21.37
C ARG A 95 -23.73 16.05 -20.19
N TYR A 96 -24.42 14.92 -20.28
CA TYR A 96 -24.45 13.93 -19.22
C TYR A 96 -23.11 13.19 -19.11
N PHE A 97 -22.47 12.85 -20.23
CA PHE A 97 -21.14 12.24 -20.23
C PHE A 97 -20.04 13.21 -19.82
N ASP A 98 -20.13 14.49 -20.20
CA ASP A 98 -19.22 15.56 -19.74
C ASP A 98 -19.28 15.75 -18.21
N SER A 99 -20.42 15.43 -17.59
CA SER A 99 -20.59 15.45 -16.12
C SER A 99 -20.10 14.17 -15.41
N GLN A 100 -19.91 13.05 -16.12
CA GLN A 100 -19.44 11.79 -15.52
C GLN A 100 -17.94 11.52 -15.73
N GLU A 101 -17.31 12.08 -16.78
CA GLU A 101 -15.85 12.05 -16.92
C GLU A 101 -15.14 12.84 -15.80
N GLN A 102 -15.83 13.79 -15.17
CA GLN A 102 -15.33 14.56 -14.02
C GLN A 102 -15.31 13.77 -12.69
N LEU A 103 -15.81 12.53 -12.62
CA LEU A 103 -15.81 11.76 -11.37
C LEU A 103 -14.77 10.63 -11.32
N ALA A 104 -14.12 10.30 -12.44
CA ALA A 104 -13.14 9.21 -12.51
C ALA A 104 -11.67 9.64 -12.64
N VAL A 105 -11.39 10.95 -12.83
CA VAL A 105 -10.02 11.48 -13.03
C VAL A 105 -9.64 12.56 -11.99
N ASP A 106 -10.56 12.96 -11.12
CA ASP A 106 -10.56 14.32 -10.58
C ASP A 106 -9.95 14.52 -9.17
N ARG A 107 -9.02 13.65 -8.75
CA ARG A 107 -8.20 13.93 -7.56
C ARG A 107 -6.85 14.56 -7.86
N THR A 108 -6.41 14.60 -9.12
CA THR A 108 -5.11 15.18 -9.49
C THR A 108 -5.23 16.41 -10.40
N VAL A 109 -6.41 16.64 -11.00
CA VAL A 109 -6.69 17.83 -11.85
C VAL A 109 -7.35 18.97 -11.06
N SER A 110 -7.86 18.71 -9.85
CA SER A 110 -8.54 19.71 -9.02
C SER A 110 -7.62 20.84 -8.52
N LEU A 111 -6.30 20.59 -8.39
CA LEU A 111 -5.31 21.62 -8.07
C LEU A 111 -5.09 22.61 -9.23
N PHE A 112 -5.09 22.12 -10.48
CA PHE A 112 -4.97 22.97 -11.68
C PHE A 112 -6.25 23.79 -11.98
N SER A 113 -7.41 23.33 -11.52
CA SER A 113 -8.72 23.98 -11.75
C SER A 113 -8.97 25.19 -10.85
N ALA A 114 -8.54 25.16 -9.59
CA ALA A 114 -8.76 26.26 -8.66
C ALA A 114 -7.91 27.49 -9.00
N GLU A 115 -6.65 27.27 -9.38
CA GLU A 115 -5.69 28.31 -9.71
C GLU A 115 -5.98 28.98 -11.06
N GLY A 116 -6.36 28.20 -12.08
CA GLY A 116 -6.83 28.76 -13.36
C GLY A 116 -8.12 29.57 -13.22
N ARG A 117 -9.03 29.15 -12.32
CA ARG A 117 -10.23 29.92 -11.99
C ARG A 117 -9.90 31.24 -11.33
N LEU A 118 -8.92 31.28 -10.43
CA LEU A 118 -8.47 32.53 -9.79
C LEU A 118 -7.95 33.52 -10.83
N LEU A 119 -7.08 33.08 -11.75
CA LEU A 119 -6.54 33.94 -12.80
C LEU A 119 -7.64 34.47 -13.73
N SER A 120 -8.61 33.62 -14.08
CA SER A 120 -9.76 34.02 -14.90
C SER A 120 -10.67 35.03 -14.18
N ALA A 121 -10.87 34.86 -12.87
CA ALA A 121 -11.67 35.77 -12.05
C ALA A 121 -10.97 37.13 -11.92
N LEU A 122 -9.67 37.14 -11.66
CA LEU A 122 -8.86 38.36 -11.60
C LEU A 122 -8.89 39.13 -12.93
N ARG A 123 -8.78 38.40 -14.06
CA ARG A 123 -8.90 38.99 -15.39
C ARG A 123 -10.29 39.59 -15.63
N ALA A 124 -11.34 38.87 -15.26
CA ALA A 124 -12.72 39.36 -15.41
C ALA A 124 -13.00 40.59 -14.54
N GLU A 125 -12.48 40.62 -13.30
CA GLU A 125 -12.58 41.78 -12.41
C GLU A 125 -11.85 42.99 -12.99
N SER A 126 -10.63 42.78 -13.48
CA SER A 126 -9.82 43.83 -14.11
C SER A 126 -10.49 44.40 -15.37
N GLU A 127 -11.06 43.53 -16.20
CA GLU A 127 -11.79 43.91 -17.42
C GLU A 127 -13.06 44.71 -17.09
N ALA A 128 -13.78 44.32 -16.03
CA ALA A 128 -14.94 45.07 -15.55
C ALA A 128 -14.57 46.47 -15.05
N GLN A 129 -13.46 46.62 -14.32
CA GLN A 129 -12.97 47.92 -13.85
C GLN A 129 -12.54 48.83 -15.01
N LEU A 130 -11.83 48.27 -16.00
CA LEU A 130 -11.45 49.00 -17.22
C LEU A 130 -12.69 49.44 -18.01
N GLU A 131 -13.70 48.57 -18.13
CA GLU A 131 -14.96 48.90 -18.80
C GLU A 131 -15.73 49.99 -18.05
N GLU A 132 -15.75 49.97 -16.72
CA GLU A 132 -16.35 51.04 -15.90
C GLU A 132 -15.66 52.39 -16.17
N LYS A 133 -14.32 52.43 -16.21
CA LYS A 133 -13.57 53.65 -16.54
C LYS A 133 -13.79 54.13 -17.97
N GLU A 134 -13.92 53.22 -18.93
CA GLU A 134 -14.22 53.58 -20.31
C GLU A 134 -15.64 54.18 -20.44
N ARG A 135 -16.63 53.67 -19.68
CA ARG A 135 -17.96 54.27 -19.60
C ARG A 135 -17.90 55.67 -18.98
N GLU A 136 -17.09 55.87 -17.94
CA GLU A 136 -16.88 57.18 -17.32
C GLU A 136 -16.29 58.19 -18.33
N ILE A 137 -15.25 57.80 -19.06
CA ILE A 137 -14.63 58.60 -20.14
C ILE A 137 -15.66 58.97 -21.21
N SER A 138 -16.47 58.01 -21.67
CA SER A 138 -17.50 58.28 -22.68
C SER A 138 -18.57 59.26 -22.18
N THR A 139 -18.87 59.24 -20.88
CA THR A 139 -19.80 60.18 -20.25
C THR A 139 -19.22 61.59 -20.23
N PHE A 140 -17.93 61.75 -19.94
CA PHE A 140 -17.26 63.06 -20.02
C PHE A 140 -17.19 63.59 -21.46
N GLN A 141 -16.87 62.74 -22.43
CA GLN A 141 -16.86 63.13 -23.85
C GLN A 141 -18.24 63.57 -24.35
N ALA A 142 -19.30 62.85 -23.97
CA ALA A 142 -20.67 63.25 -24.27
C ALA A 142 -21.03 64.60 -23.63
N ARG A 143 -20.60 64.82 -22.39
CA ARG A 143 -20.83 66.08 -21.67
C ARG A 143 -20.09 67.25 -22.32
N LEU A 144 -18.86 67.07 -22.79
CA LEU A 144 -18.12 68.08 -23.57
C LEU A 144 -18.89 68.47 -24.83
N THR A 145 -19.33 67.48 -25.60
CA THR A 145 -20.11 67.71 -26.83
C THR A 145 -21.42 68.45 -26.53
N SER A 146 -22.09 68.10 -25.44
CA SER A 146 -23.34 68.79 -25.04
C SER A 146 -23.10 70.24 -24.61
N LEU A 147 -21.99 70.52 -23.90
CA LEU A 147 -21.64 71.87 -23.46
C LEU A 147 -21.31 72.77 -24.67
N GLU A 148 -20.63 72.23 -25.67
CA GLU A 148 -20.37 72.94 -26.93
C GLU A 148 -21.66 73.27 -27.69
N ALA A 149 -22.59 72.31 -27.79
CA ALA A 149 -23.89 72.53 -28.42
C ALA A 149 -24.75 73.54 -27.64
N GLU A 150 -24.74 73.47 -26.31
CA GLU A 150 -25.45 74.41 -25.44
C GLU A 150 -24.89 75.83 -25.58
N ARG A 151 -23.57 75.98 -25.67
CA ARG A 151 -22.92 77.28 -25.92
C ARG A 151 -23.41 77.90 -27.23
N GLN A 152 -23.39 77.14 -28.32
CA GLN A 152 -23.85 77.62 -29.64
C GLN A 152 -25.34 77.98 -29.61
N LEU A 153 -26.16 77.18 -28.92
CA LEU A 153 -27.58 77.45 -28.76
C LEU A 153 -27.81 78.77 -28.02
N VAL A 154 -27.13 78.99 -26.90
CA VAL A 154 -27.23 80.22 -26.10
C VAL A 154 -26.80 81.45 -26.91
N GLU A 155 -25.67 81.38 -27.63
CA GLU A 155 -25.22 82.46 -28.50
C GLU A 155 -26.28 82.81 -29.56
N SER A 156 -26.87 81.79 -30.20
CA SER A 156 -27.92 81.99 -31.20
C SER A 156 -29.20 82.60 -30.60
N GLN A 157 -29.61 82.16 -29.40
CA GLN A 157 -30.82 82.66 -28.72
C GLN A 157 -30.68 84.12 -28.32
N ILE A 158 -29.53 84.52 -27.75
CA ILE A 158 -29.27 85.91 -27.38
C ILE A 158 -29.26 86.79 -28.62
N SER A 159 -28.60 86.36 -29.71
CA SER A 159 -28.58 87.14 -30.96
C SER A 159 -29.98 87.32 -31.57
N SER A 160 -30.82 86.29 -31.50
CA SER A 160 -32.21 86.37 -31.96
C SER A 160 -33.06 87.29 -31.07
N GLN A 161 -32.87 87.25 -29.75
CA GLN A 161 -33.59 88.11 -28.82
C GLN A 161 -33.21 89.58 -29.01
N LEU A 162 -31.92 89.86 -29.24
CA LEU A 162 -31.44 91.19 -29.53
C LEU A 162 -32.07 91.74 -30.83
N ALA A 163 -32.10 90.93 -31.89
CA ALA A 163 -32.72 91.32 -33.15
C ALA A 163 -34.23 91.57 -33.01
N GLN A 164 -34.93 90.74 -32.23
CA GLN A 164 -36.36 90.92 -31.96
C GLN A 164 -36.62 92.21 -31.16
N GLN A 165 -35.83 92.49 -30.11
CA GLN A 165 -35.96 93.72 -29.32
C GLN A 165 -35.67 94.97 -30.16
N GLU A 166 -34.67 94.91 -31.04
CA GLU A 166 -34.37 96.00 -31.97
C GLU A 166 -35.54 96.29 -32.93
N GLU A 167 -36.18 95.24 -33.46
CA GLU A 167 -37.37 95.36 -34.30
C GLU A 167 -38.59 95.90 -33.53
N GLU A 168 -38.82 95.42 -32.31
CA GLU A 168 -39.91 95.89 -31.44
C GLU A 168 -39.76 97.36 -31.07
N LEU A 169 -38.55 97.80 -30.73
CA LEU A 169 -38.23 99.19 -30.42
C LEU A 169 -38.42 100.10 -31.65
N ARG A 170 -37.99 99.66 -32.84
CA ARG A 170 -38.24 100.37 -34.10
C ARG A 170 -39.74 100.49 -34.41
N ALA A 171 -40.48 99.40 -34.30
CA ALA A 171 -41.92 99.40 -34.56
C ALA A 171 -42.72 100.21 -33.51
N ALA A 172 -42.24 100.28 -32.26
CA ALA A 172 -42.80 101.17 -31.24
C ALA A 172 -42.59 102.64 -31.61
N PHE A 173 -41.37 102.99 -32.05
CA PHE A 173 -41.05 104.34 -32.48
C PHE A 173 -41.88 104.80 -33.69
N GLU A 174 -42.05 103.96 -34.71
CA GLU A 174 -42.90 104.27 -35.86
C GLU A 174 -44.37 104.55 -35.45
N ARG A 175 -44.91 103.75 -34.53
CA ARG A 175 -46.26 103.97 -33.97
C ARG A 175 -46.38 105.27 -33.20
N GLU A 176 -45.34 105.66 -32.44
CA GLU A 176 -45.33 106.94 -31.73
C GLU A 176 -45.29 108.13 -32.71
N LEU A 177 -44.51 108.04 -33.80
CA LEU A 177 -44.47 109.07 -34.84
C LEU A 177 -45.83 109.25 -35.53
N GLU A 178 -46.51 108.15 -35.88
CA GLU A 178 -47.85 108.21 -36.46
C GLU A 178 -48.88 108.82 -35.50
N ALA A 179 -48.84 108.41 -34.23
CA ALA A 179 -49.74 108.94 -33.20
C ALA A 179 -49.56 110.45 -33.01
N GLU A 180 -48.31 110.94 -32.94
CA GLU A 180 -48.03 112.37 -32.79
C GLU A 180 -48.44 113.14 -34.05
N ARG A 181 -48.25 112.58 -35.25
CA ARG A 181 -48.76 113.16 -36.50
C ARG A 181 -50.28 113.33 -36.50
N THR A 182 -51.01 112.29 -36.09
CA THR A 182 -52.48 112.35 -35.97
C THR A 182 -52.91 113.40 -34.94
N ARG A 183 -52.22 113.47 -33.81
CA ARG A 183 -52.50 114.41 -32.73
C ARG A 183 -52.30 115.87 -33.17
N LEU A 184 -51.19 116.18 -33.83
CA LEU A 184 -50.89 117.53 -34.34
C LEU A 184 -51.89 117.95 -35.43
N THR A 185 -52.29 117.02 -36.31
CA THR A 185 -53.33 117.25 -37.32
C THR A 185 -54.68 117.57 -36.67
N GLY A 186 -55.05 116.85 -35.60
CA GLY A 186 -56.30 117.08 -34.86
C GLY A 186 -56.36 118.42 -34.12
N MET A 187 -55.21 119.05 -33.84
CA MET A 187 -55.11 120.40 -33.25
C MET A 187 -55.25 121.53 -34.27
N GLY A 188 -55.34 121.23 -35.58
CA GLY A 188 -55.51 122.24 -36.64
C GLY A 188 -54.26 123.08 -36.91
N ILE A 189 -53.07 122.53 -36.61
CA ILE A 189 -51.79 123.16 -36.90
C ILE A 189 -51.53 123.13 -38.42
N ASP A 190 -50.91 124.18 -38.95
CA ASP A 190 -50.55 124.27 -40.37
C ASP A 190 -49.51 123.20 -40.77
N ALA A 191 -49.58 122.70 -42.01
CA ALA A 191 -48.80 121.55 -42.46
C ALA A 191 -47.28 121.74 -42.31
N ASP A 192 -46.77 122.94 -42.60
CA ASP A 192 -45.34 123.25 -42.51
C ASP A 192 -44.83 123.25 -41.05
N GLU A 193 -45.71 123.60 -40.11
CA GLU A 193 -45.40 123.59 -38.68
C GLU A 193 -45.50 122.16 -38.09
N ILE A 194 -46.40 121.32 -38.64
CA ILE A 194 -46.47 119.89 -38.29
C ILE A 194 -45.18 119.17 -38.67
N GLU A 195 -44.67 119.39 -39.89
CA GLU A 195 -43.43 118.75 -40.34
C GLU A 195 -42.23 119.16 -39.48
N ARG A 196 -42.12 120.45 -39.12
CA ARG A 196 -41.04 120.93 -38.25
C ARG A 196 -41.08 120.27 -36.87
N ARG A 197 -42.27 120.21 -36.24
CA ARG A 197 -42.43 119.56 -34.93
C ARG A 197 -42.21 118.05 -34.97
N LEU A 198 -42.62 117.39 -36.05
CA LEU A 198 -42.35 115.96 -36.25
C LEU A 198 -40.86 115.69 -36.45
N ALA A 199 -40.13 116.57 -37.13
CA ALA A 199 -38.68 116.44 -37.28
C ALA A 199 -37.97 116.57 -35.92
N ASP A 200 -38.30 117.60 -35.13
CA ASP A 200 -37.71 117.79 -33.78
C ASP A 200 -38.07 116.62 -32.84
N PHE A 201 -39.32 116.13 -32.90
CA PHE A 201 -39.75 114.95 -32.13
C PHE A 201 -39.03 113.69 -32.59
N ALA A 202 -38.90 113.46 -33.90
CA ALA A 202 -38.18 112.31 -34.45
C ALA A 202 -36.69 112.34 -34.08
N GLU A 203 -36.05 113.51 -34.07
CA GLU A 203 -34.65 113.67 -33.66
C GLU A 203 -34.47 113.30 -32.18
N SER A 204 -35.25 113.93 -31.29
CA SER A 204 -35.17 113.64 -29.84
C SER A 204 -35.45 112.18 -29.50
N ARG A 205 -36.46 111.57 -30.13
CA ARG A 205 -36.78 110.16 -29.94
C ARG A 205 -35.77 109.21 -30.57
N ASN A 206 -35.19 109.55 -31.71
CA ASN A 206 -34.10 108.76 -32.29
C ASN A 206 -32.87 108.76 -31.37
N GLU A 207 -32.54 109.87 -30.71
CA GLU A 207 -31.48 109.89 -29.70
C GLU A 207 -31.79 109.00 -28.49
N GLU A 208 -33.03 109.01 -28.00
CA GLU A 208 -33.46 108.13 -26.92
C GLU A 208 -33.42 106.65 -27.33
N LEU A 209 -33.95 106.32 -28.50
CA LEU A 209 -33.91 104.97 -29.09
C LEU A 209 -32.47 104.48 -29.26
N ALA A 210 -31.56 105.34 -29.73
CA ALA A 210 -30.15 104.99 -29.88
C ALA A 210 -29.50 104.67 -28.53
N ARG A 211 -29.80 105.43 -27.47
CA ARG A 211 -29.30 105.16 -26.11
C ARG A 211 -29.91 103.88 -25.52
N GLU A 212 -31.18 103.61 -25.79
CA GLU A 212 -31.83 102.35 -25.36
C GLU A 212 -31.23 101.14 -26.07
N LEU A 213 -31.01 101.22 -27.39
CA LEU A 213 -30.34 100.16 -28.15
C LEU A 213 -28.90 99.93 -27.68
N GLU A 214 -28.14 100.99 -27.42
CA GLU A 214 -26.78 100.87 -26.89
C GLU A 214 -26.77 100.18 -25.52
N ARG A 215 -27.73 100.50 -24.65
CA ARG A 215 -27.87 99.85 -23.35
C ARG A 215 -28.25 98.38 -23.47
N VAL A 216 -29.24 98.05 -24.31
CA VAL A 216 -29.64 96.65 -24.58
C VAL A 216 -28.47 95.84 -25.15
N GLN A 217 -27.71 96.42 -26.07
CA GLN A 217 -26.52 95.78 -26.62
C GLN A 217 -25.42 95.57 -25.57
N ALA A 218 -25.19 96.57 -24.70
CA ALA A 218 -24.22 96.45 -23.61
C ALA A 218 -24.64 95.38 -22.59
N ASP A 219 -25.92 95.35 -22.21
CA ASP A 219 -26.47 94.36 -21.27
C ASP A 219 -26.39 92.94 -21.87
N ALA A 220 -26.74 92.78 -23.16
CA ALA A 220 -26.62 91.50 -23.86
C ALA A 220 -25.17 91.03 -23.98
N GLN A 221 -24.22 91.95 -24.27
CA GLN A 221 -22.79 91.62 -24.32
C GLN A 221 -22.25 91.18 -22.96
N ALA A 222 -22.63 91.88 -21.88
CA ALA A 222 -22.26 91.49 -20.53
C ALA A 222 -22.82 90.11 -20.13
N GLU A 223 -24.05 89.79 -20.57
CA GLU A 223 -24.64 88.48 -20.38
C GLU A 223 -23.90 87.38 -21.16
N ILE A 224 -23.55 87.63 -22.43
CA ILE A 224 -22.73 86.71 -23.24
C ILE A 224 -21.41 86.43 -22.56
N GLU A 225 -20.69 87.46 -22.09
CA GLU A 225 -19.40 87.31 -21.42
C GLU A 225 -19.51 86.52 -20.12
N THR A 226 -20.55 86.79 -19.32
CA THR A 226 -20.81 86.05 -18.07
C THR A 226 -21.09 84.57 -18.35
N ARG A 227 -21.93 84.27 -19.34
CA ARG A 227 -22.24 82.89 -19.73
C ARG A 227 -21.03 82.19 -20.36
N ALA A 228 -20.27 82.88 -21.21
CA ALA A 228 -19.05 82.36 -21.80
C ALA A 228 -18.01 81.99 -20.73
N ALA A 229 -17.84 82.82 -19.70
CA ALA A 229 -16.98 82.50 -18.57
C ALA A 229 -17.46 81.26 -17.80
N ALA A 230 -18.77 81.11 -17.57
CA ALA A 230 -19.34 79.93 -16.92
C ALA A 230 -19.16 78.65 -17.76
N PHE A 231 -19.32 78.73 -19.08
CA PHE A 231 -19.03 77.61 -19.98
C PHE A 231 -17.54 77.26 -20.00
N ALA A 232 -16.65 78.25 -20.04
CA ALA A 232 -15.21 78.01 -19.99
C ALA A 232 -14.78 77.31 -18.70
N ALA A 233 -15.34 77.71 -17.55
CA ALA A 233 -15.12 77.03 -16.27
C ALA A 233 -15.62 75.58 -16.30
N SER A 234 -16.82 75.34 -16.85
CA SER A 234 -17.41 74.00 -16.96
C SER A 234 -16.62 73.09 -17.91
N LEU A 235 -16.12 73.64 -19.02
CA LEU A 235 -15.25 72.92 -19.96
C LEU A 235 -13.94 72.53 -19.28
N ALA A 236 -13.29 73.47 -18.59
CA ALA A 236 -12.04 73.20 -17.87
C ALA A 236 -12.21 72.12 -16.79
N GLU A 237 -13.36 72.09 -16.10
CA GLU A 237 -13.69 71.05 -15.12
C GLU A 237 -13.83 69.67 -15.79
N VAL A 238 -14.61 69.57 -16.88
CA VAL A 238 -14.83 68.29 -17.58
C VAL A 238 -13.56 67.81 -18.28
N GLU A 239 -12.77 68.69 -18.89
CA GLU A 239 -11.46 68.35 -19.48
C GLU A 239 -10.45 67.92 -18.41
N GLY A 240 -10.51 68.52 -17.22
CA GLY A 240 -9.73 68.08 -16.06
C GLY A 240 -10.12 66.67 -15.61
N ALA A 241 -11.41 66.41 -15.47
CA ALA A 241 -11.95 65.11 -15.12
C ALA A 241 -11.62 64.03 -16.16
N LEU A 242 -11.74 64.37 -17.46
CA LEU A 242 -11.40 63.48 -18.56
C LEU A 242 -9.92 63.07 -18.52
N ARG A 243 -9.00 64.04 -18.38
CA ARG A 243 -7.57 63.75 -18.26
C ARG A 243 -7.24 62.90 -17.04
N SER A 244 -7.92 63.13 -15.91
CA SER A 244 -7.77 62.30 -14.71
C SER A 244 -8.24 60.87 -14.96
N ALA A 245 -9.42 60.69 -15.56
CA ALA A 245 -9.97 59.38 -15.86
C ALA A 245 -9.11 58.60 -16.89
N GLU A 246 -8.55 59.28 -17.90
CA GLU A 246 -7.62 58.67 -18.85
C GLU A 246 -6.32 58.21 -18.18
N ALA A 247 -5.75 59.04 -17.30
CA ALA A 247 -4.55 58.68 -16.54
C ALA A 247 -4.81 57.52 -15.57
N GLU A 248 -5.96 57.51 -14.89
CA GLU A 248 -6.39 56.39 -14.03
C GLU A 248 -6.59 55.12 -14.83
N ARG A 249 -7.20 55.19 -16.03
CA ARG A 249 -7.38 54.02 -16.92
C ARG A 249 -6.02 53.45 -17.34
N GLU A 250 -5.06 54.31 -17.70
CA GLU A 250 -3.72 53.87 -18.09
C GLU A 250 -2.97 53.24 -16.93
N ALA A 251 -3.01 53.87 -15.74
CA ALA A 251 -2.41 53.31 -14.53
C ALA A 251 -3.04 51.96 -14.15
N LEU A 252 -4.36 51.84 -14.26
CA LEU A 252 -5.07 50.58 -14.02
C LEU A 252 -4.66 49.50 -15.03
N ALA A 253 -4.57 49.83 -16.32
CA ALA A 253 -4.14 48.89 -17.35
C ALA A 253 -2.70 48.38 -17.11
N GLN A 254 -1.79 49.26 -16.69
CA GLN A 254 -0.43 48.89 -16.32
C GLN A 254 -0.40 47.99 -15.08
N ALA A 255 -1.14 48.35 -14.02
CA ALA A 255 -1.23 47.55 -12.80
C ALA A 255 -1.79 46.13 -13.07
N VAL A 256 -2.82 46.03 -13.92
CA VAL A 256 -3.40 44.75 -14.33
C VAL A 256 -2.37 43.90 -15.10
N GLN A 257 -1.61 44.51 -16.00
CA GLN A 257 -0.56 43.82 -16.76
C GLN A 257 0.55 43.29 -15.82
N GLU A 258 1.05 44.13 -14.90
CA GLU A 258 2.06 43.74 -13.93
C GLU A 258 1.56 42.61 -13.03
N GLN A 259 0.31 42.69 -12.56
CA GLN A 259 -0.28 41.66 -11.71
C GLN A 259 -0.46 40.33 -12.46
N GLN A 260 -0.81 40.36 -13.75
CA GLN A 260 -0.89 39.18 -14.60
C GLN A 260 0.48 38.53 -14.83
N GLU A 261 1.52 39.33 -15.07
CA GLU A 261 2.89 38.84 -15.23
C GLU A 261 3.43 38.21 -13.94
N GLN A 262 3.18 38.84 -12.79
CA GLN A 262 3.54 38.30 -11.47
C GLN A 262 2.83 36.98 -11.21
N ALA A 263 1.50 36.92 -11.40
CA ALA A 263 0.74 35.69 -11.23
C ALA A 263 1.24 34.58 -12.17
N ALA A 264 1.50 34.90 -13.44
CA ALA A 264 2.05 33.94 -14.40
C ALA A 264 3.44 33.42 -13.99
N ALA A 265 4.30 34.29 -13.46
CA ALA A 265 5.62 33.90 -12.96
C ALA A 265 5.52 32.99 -11.73
N GLU A 266 4.64 33.30 -10.78
CA GLU A 266 4.38 32.45 -9.60
C GLU A 266 3.86 31.07 -10.02
N PHE A 267 2.92 31.00 -10.98
CA PHE A 267 2.42 29.74 -11.51
C PHE A 267 3.52 28.92 -12.18
N ALA A 268 4.35 29.55 -13.02
CA ALA A 268 5.47 28.87 -13.65
C ALA A 268 6.47 28.31 -12.62
N SER A 269 6.72 29.05 -11.53
CA SER A 269 7.58 28.59 -10.43
C SER A 269 6.99 27.37 -9.73
N ARG A 270 5.72 27.43 -9.32
CA ARG A 270 5.04 26.30 -8.66
C ARG A 270 4.97 25.07 -9.56
N GLU A 271 4.73 25.25 -10.85
CA GLU A 271 4.68 24.13 -11.79
C GLU A 271 6.05 23.49 -11.97
N ALA A 272 7.14 24.28 -11.93
CA ALA A 272 8.50 23.76 -11.94
C ALA A 272 8.82 22.98 -10.65
N GLU A 273 8.41 23.49 -9.48
CA GLU A 273 8.56 22.81 -8.18
C GLU A 273 7.80 21.48 -8.15
N LEU A 274 6.52 21.47 -8.51
CA LEU A 274 5.72 20.25 -8.57
C LEU A 274 6.26 19.22 -9.55
N ARG A 275 6.82 19.66 -10.69
CA ARG A 275 7.51 18.77 -11.62
C ARG A 275 8.77 18.17 -10.99
N ALA A 276 9.57 18.97 -10.29
CA ALA A 276 10.77 18.50 -9.60
C ALA A 276 10.42 17.48 -8.51
N GLU A 277 9.41 17.78 -7.68
CA GLU A 277 8.90 16.86 -6.65
C GLU A 277 8.37 15.56 -7.24
N ARG A 278 7.63 15.63 -8.35
CA ARG A 278 7.12 14.44 -9.04
C ARG A 278 8.27 13.58 -9.58
N THR A 279 9.30 14.19 -10.17
CA THR A 279 10.49 13.46 -10.63
C THR A 279 11.21 12.82 -9.44
N GLU A 280 11.35 13.52 -8.32
CA GLU A 280 11.96 12.96 -7.12
C GLU A 280 11.14 11.78 -6.56
N ALA A 281 9.82 11.92 -6.48
CA ALA A 281 8.93 10.85 -6.03
C ALA A 281 9.00 9.62 -6.95
N MET A 282 9.04 9.83 -8.27
CA MET A 282 9.23 8.75 -9.25
C MET A 282 10.58 8.07 -9.09
N ASN A 283 11.65 8.83 -8.86
CA ASN A 283 12.98 8.29 -8.61
C ASN A 283 13.00 7.44 -7.34
N ARG A 284 12.43 7.95 -6.23
CA ARG A 284 12.29 7.20 -4.97
C ARG A 284 11.48 5.92 -5.16
N LEU A 285 10.37 5.98 -5.92
CA LEU A 285 9.57 4.80 -6.22
C LEU A 285 10.35 3.76 -7.03
N SER A 286 11.09 4.20 -8.06
CA SER A 286 11.93 3.32 -8.87
C SER A 286 13.05 2.67 -8.04
N GLU A 287 13.62 3.40 -7.09
CA GLU A 287 14.64 2.89 -6.17
C GLU A 287 14.04 1.83 -5.23
N LEU A 288 12.85 2.09 -4.69
CA LEU A 288 12.12 1.12 -3.87
C LEU A 288 11.76 -0.14 -4.66
N GLN A 289 11.32 0.00 -5.91
CA GLN A 289 11.03 -1.14 -6.80
C GLN A 289 12.29 -1.96 -7.08
N ALA A 290 13.43 -1.31 -7.40
CA ALA A 290 14.69 -2.01 -7.63
C ALA A 290 15.17 -2.76 -6.37
N ARG A 291 15.02 -2.17 -5.18
CA ARG A 291 15.31 -2.84 -3.91
C ARG A 291 14.38 -4.03 -3.67
N GLN A 292 13.10 -3.91 -4.04
CA GLN A 292 12.13 -5.01 -3.92
C GLN A 292 12.47 -6.17 -4.86
N GLU A 293 12.79 -5.90 -6.12
CA GLU A 293 13.23 -6.90 -7.11
C GLU A 293 14.51 -7.61 -6.67
N GLN A 294 15.50 -6.86 -6.16
CA GLN A 294 16.72 -7.43 -5.61
C GLN A 294 16.42 -8.35 -4.41
N THR A 295 15.50 -7.94 -3.54
CA THR A 295 15.05 -8.74 -2.40
C THR A 295 14.38 -10.03 -2.88
N GLN A 296 13.47 -9.96 -3.85
CA GLN A 296 12.81 -11.14 -4.44
C GLN A 296 13.81 -12.13 -5.04
N LEU A 297 14.79 -11.65 -5.81
CA LEU A 297 15.83 -12.51 -6.38
C LEU A 297 16.61 -13.26 -5.30
N VAL A 298 16.95 -12.59 -4.20
CA VAL A 298 17.63 -13.23 -3.07
C VAL A 298 16.73 -14.28 -2.41
N LEU A 299 15.42 -13.98 -2.24
CA LEU A 299 14.47 -14.93 -1.69
C LEU A 299 14.29 -16.17 -2.57
N ASP A 300 14.21 -16.01 -3.89
CA ASP A 300 14.10 -17.13 -4.83
C ASP A 300 15.36 -18.02 -4.77
N GLN A 301 16.54 -17.41 -4.63
CA GLN A 301 17.79 -18.15 -4.42
C GLN A 301 17.78 -18.92 -3.09
N LEU A 302 17.27 -18.35 -2.00
CA LEU A 302 17.09 -19.08 -0.73
C LEU A 302 16.20 -20.31 -0.91
N VAL A 303 15.05 -20.15 -1.58
CA VAL A 303 14.12 -21.25 -1.84
C VAL A 303 14.79 -22.34 -2.68
N SER A 304 15.62 -21.97 -3.66
CA SER A 304 16.38 -22.92 -4.47
C SER A 304 17.41 -23.72 -3.65
N PHE A 305 18.13 -23.07 -2.72
CA PHE A 305 19.03 -23.77 -1.79
C PHE A 305 18.28 -24.78 -0.92
N TYR A 306 17.15 -24.39 -0.34
CA TYR A 306 16.32 -25.29 0.46
C TYR A 306 15.77 -26.47 -0.34
N ALA A 307 15.29 -26.21 -1.56
CA ALA A 307 14.83 -27.27 -2.45
C ALA A 307 15.95 -28.27 -2.75
N GLY A 308 17.17 -27.79 -3.06
CA GLY A 308 18.33 -28.65 -3.30
C GLY A 308 18.73 -29.48 -2.07
N VAL A 309 18.77 -28.87 -0.87
CA VAL A 309 19.05 -29.60 0.38
C VAL A 309 17.97 -30.66 0.63
N ARG A 310 16.69 -30.29 0.52
CA ARG A 310 15.56 -31.22 0.70
C ARG A 310 15.63 -32.38 -0.28
N ASP A 311 15.90 -32.11 -1.55
CA ASP A 311 15.94 -33.15 -2.59
C ASP A 311 17.12 -34.12 -2.34
N ASN A 312 18.29 -33.62 -1.92
CA ASN A 312 19.44 -34.45 -1.51
C ASN A 312 19.13 -35.30 -0.26
N LEU A 313 18.46 -34.72 0.74
CA LEU A 313 18.01 -35.44 1.94
C LEU A 313 16.99 -36.54 1.60
N SER A 314 16.04 -36.24 0.71
CA SER A 314 15.03 -37.22 0.28
C SER A 314 15.62 -38.40 -0.52
N ALA A 315 16.75 -38.17 -1.18
CA ALA A 315 17.50 -39.17 -1.94
C ALA A 315 18.55 -39.91 -1.09
N ASP A 316 18.58 -39.70 0.23
CA ASP A 316 19.55 -40.27 1.19
C ASP A 316 21.02 -39.96 0.86
N ARG A 317 21.28 -38.83 0.18
CA ARG A 317 22.62 -38.37 -0.16
C ARG A 317 23.12 -37.38 0.88
N LEU A 318 23.43 -37.89 2.06
CA LEU A 318 23.78 -37.07 3.23
C LEU A 318 25.02 -36.19 2.98
N ASP A 319 26.07 -36.73 2.36
CA ASP A 319 27.28 -35.97 2.05
C ASP A 319 27.00 -34.80 1.06
N ALA A 320 26.15 -35.04 0.06
CA ALA A 320 25.76 -34.01 -0.90
C ALA A 320 24.84 -32.95 -0.27
N ALA A 321 24.00 -33.33 0.69
CA ALA A 321 23.22 -32.38 1.48
C ALA A 321 24.13 -31.51 2.37
N ALA A 322 25.18 -32.10 2.97
CA ALA A 322 26.18 -31.37 3.74
C ALA A 322 26.93 -30.34 2.88
N GLU A 323 27.39 -30.72 1.70
CA GLU A 323 28.09 -29.81 0.76
C GLU A 323 27.18 -28.67 0.28
N GLN A 324 25.90 -28.97 0.02
CA GLN A 324 24.89 -27.98 -0.35
C GLN A 324 24.63 -26.99 0.80
N LEU A 325 24.62 -27.45 2.06
CA LEU A 325 24.47 -26.61 3.25
C LEU A 325 25.69 -25.72 3.49
N VAL A 326 26.91 -26.21 3.26
CA VAL A 326 28.13 -25.38 3.30
C VAL A 326 28.06 -24.27 2.25
N SER A 327 27.62 -24.59 1.04
CA SER A 327 27.43 -23.61 -0.03
C SER A 327 26.33 -22.59 0.32
N PHE A 328 25.26 -23.06 0.96
CA PHE A 328 24.18 -22.21 1.42
C PHE A 328 24.63 -21.28 2.55
N ARG A 329 25.37 -21.79 3.55
CA ARG A 329 25.99 -20.99 4.61
C ARG A 329 26.92 -19.93 4.04
N ALA A 330 27.79 -20.29 3.09
CA ALA A 330 28.68 -19.33 2.44
C ALA A 330 27.91 -18.22 1.72
N TYR A 331 26.81 -18.56 1.04
CA TYR A 331 25.89 -17.60 0.42
C TYR A 331 25.21 -16.69 1.47
N LEU A 332 24.84 -17.24 2.63
CA LEU A 332 24.26 -16.45 3.72
C LEU A 332 25.28 -15.51 4.39
N GLU A 333 26.54 -15.92 4.52
CA GLU A 333 27.59 -15.14 5.19
C GLU A 333 28.21 -14.07 4.29
N THR A 334 28.42 -14.38 3.02
CA THR A 334 29.17 -13.52 2.08
C THR A 334 28.36 -13.04 0.87
N GLY A 335 27.17 -13.60 0.65
CA GLY A 335 26.33 -13.27 -0.50
C GLY A 335 25.49 -12.00 -0.34
N PRO A 336 24.64 -11.68 -1.33
CA PRO A 336 23.86 -10.45 -1.40
C PRO A 336 22.96 -10.23 -0.18
N ILE A 337 22.51 -11.30 0.47
CA ILE A 337 21.69 -11.24 1.68
C ILE A 337 22.39 -10.54 2.86
N ALA A 338 23.73 -10.59 2.90
CA ALA A 338 24.52 -9.90 3.90
C ALA A 338 24.58 -8.37 3.68
N SER A 339 24.16 -7.89 2.52
CA SER A 339 24.15 -6.46 2.18
C SER A 339 22.77 -5.80 2.27
N ILE A 340 21.68 -6.59 2.29
CA ILE A 340 20.29 -6.08 2.30
C ILE A 340 19.81 -5.98 3.75
N PRO A 341 19.51 -4.77 4.29
CA PRO A 341 19.13 -4.58 5.69
C PRO A 341 17.88 -5.37 6.11
N ASP A 342 16.85 -5.38 5.26
CA ASP A 342 15.58 -6.08 5.55
C ASP A 342 15.75 -7.58 5.68
N LEU A 343 16.76 -8.14 5.03
CA LEU A 343 17.08 -9.56 5.08
C LEU A 343 18.09 -9.92 6.17
N GLN A 344 18.67 -8.98 6.91
CA GLN A 344 19.62 -9.28 8.00
C GLN A 344 18.96 -10.08 9.13
N ARG A 345 17.75 -9.68 9.53
CA ARG A 345 16.97 -10.41 10.54
C ARG A 345 16.69 -11.83 10.09
N ARG A 346 16.27 -11.97 8.83
CA ARG A 346 16.03 -13.26 8.21
C ARG A 346 17.32 -14.08 8.09
N ARG A 347 18.45 -13.48 7.71
CA ARG A 347 19.77 -14.12 7.62
C ARG A 347 20.16 -14.81 8.92
N GLY A 348 19.91 -14.17 10.07
CA GLY A 348 20.13 -14.80 11.38
C GLY A 348 19.31 -16.08 11.56
N VAL A 349 18.03 -16.04 11.15
CA VAL A 349 17.14 -17.22 11.15
C VAL A 349 17.61 -18.27 10.13
N GLU A 350 17.98 -17.88 8.91
CA GLU A 350 18.45 -18.82 7.89
C GLU A 350 19.77 -19.49 8.29
N LEU A 351 20.72 -18.74 8.89
CA LEU A 351 21.97 -19.30 9.41
C LEU A 351 21.71 -20.25 10.58
N PHE A 352 20.75 -19.91 11.45
CA PHE A 352 20.32 -20.79 12.50
C PHE A 352 19.70 -22.07 11.93
N LEU A 353 18.76 -21.98 10.98
CA LEU A 353 18.13 -23.13 10.33
C LEU A 353 19.15 -24.01 9.61
N VAL A 354 20.08 -23.41 8.87
CA VAL A 354 21.20 -24.12 8.24
C VAL A 354 22.06 -24.79 9.30
N GLY A 355 22.38 -24.12 10.41
CA GLY A 355 23.09 -24.70 11.54
C GLY A 355 22.32 -25.83 12.25
N THR A 356 21.00 -25.75 12.33
CA THR A 356 20.14 -26.80 12.89
C THR A 356 20.10 -28.00 11.95
N ILE A 357 19.95 -27.79 10.64
CA ILE A 357 19.99 -28.87 9.66
C ILE A 357 21.40 -29.49 9.63
N GLU A 358 22.46 -28.69 9.61
CA GLU A 358 23.84 -29.16 9.68
C GLU A 358 24.09 -29.95 10.97
N SER A 359 23.68 -29.46 12.14
CA SER A 359 23.86 -30.19 13.40
C SER A 359 22.99 -31.44 13.49
N GLN A 360 21.79 -31.46 12.89
CA GLN A 360 21.00 -32.69 12.76
C GLN A 360 21.66 -33.68 11.80
N LEU A 361 22.25 -33.18 10.70
CA LEU A 361 23.01 -34.00 9.75
C LEU A 361 24.27 -34.55 10.44
N GLU A 362 25.00 -33.68 11.14
CA GLU A 362 26.21 -33.98 11.91
C GLU A 362 25.91 -34.91 13.07
N ARG A 363 24.73 -34.82 13.70
CA ARG A 363 24.25 -35.78 14.72
C ARG A 363 23.85 -37.12 14.12
N ARG A 364 23.20 -37.13 12.96
CA ARG A 364 22.99 -38.36 12.17
C ARG A 364 24.31 -38.97 11.70
N LEU A 365 25.34 -38.12 11.51
CA LEU A 365 26.72 -38.50 11.21
C LEU A 365 27.57 -38.77 12.47
N SER A 366 27.13 -38.36 13.67
CA SER A 366 27.86 -38.43 14.97
C SER A 366 26.90 -38.20 16.15
N PRO A 367 26.36 -39.28 16.78
CA PRO A 367 25.12 -39.24 17.57
C PRO A 367 25.23 -38.72 19.03
N ASP A 368 26.20 -37.86 19.38
CA ASP A 368 26.37 -37.47 20.78
C ASP A 368 26.30 -35.94 21.04
N THR A 369 25.49 -35.57 22.04
CA THR A 369 25.38 -34.29 22.77
C THR A 369 24.46 -33.15 22.25
N ALA A 370 23.29 -32.97 22.88
CA ALA A 370 23.01 -31.85 23.81
C ALA A 370 21.53 -31.87 24.26
N ALA A 371 21.29 -32.19 25.54
CA ALA A 371 19.96 -32.17 26.16
C ALA A 371 19.50 -30.73 26.50
N VAL A 372 18.26 -30.40 26.14
CA VAL A 372 17.54 -29.20 26.61
C VAL A 372 16.93 -29.49 27.98
N THR A 373 17.01 -28.56 28.94
CA THR A 373 16.42 -28.72 30.27
C THR A 373 15.02 -28.08 30.35
N GLU A 374 14.10 -28.68 31.11
CA GLU A 374 12.75 -28.14 31.39
C GLU A 374 12.78 -26.70 31.95
N GLU A 375 13.87 -26.32 32.62
CA GLU A 375 14.11 -24.98 33.16
C GLU A 375 14.25 -23.90 32.07
N GLN A 376 14.84 -24.24 30.91
CA GLN A 376 14.96 -23.32 29.77
C GLN A 376 13.61 -23.06 29.08
N LEU A 377 12.71 -24.06 29.10
CA LEU A 377 11.36 -23.93 28.55
C LEU A 377 10.46 -23.07 29.46
N ALA A 378 10.60 -23.22 30.78
CA ALA A 378 9.87 -22.41 31.76
C ALA A 378 10.24 -20.91 31.66
N LEU A 379 11.54 -20.60 31.56
CA LEU A 379 12.02 -19.22 31.40
C LEU A 379 11.52 -18.55 30.12
N ALA A 380 11.49 -19.28 29.00
CA ALA A 380 10.98 -18.77 27.73
C ALA A 380 9.45 -18.58 27.74
N SER A 381 8.72 -19.40 28.49
CA SER A 381 7.27 -19.25 28.70
C SER A 381 6.92 -18.01 29.53
N ASP A 382 7.69 -17.74 30.59
CA ASP A 382 7.54 -16.54 31.42
C ASP A 382 7.85 -15.25 30.63
N GLU A 383 8.88 -15.27 29.78
CA GLU A 383 9.22 -14.14 28.89
C GLU A 383 8.10 -13.85 27.88
N LEU A 384 7.43 -14.88 27.35
CA LEU A 384 6.27 -14.73 26.48
C LEU A 384 5.06 -14.14 27.21
N GLN A 385 4.82 -14.53 28.47
CA GLN A 385 3.74 -13.92 29.27
C GLN A 385 4.03 -12.44 29.56
N ALA A 386 5.28 -12.09 29.86
CA ALA A 386 5.69 -10.71 30.05
C ALA A 386 5.48 -9.87 28.77
N LEU A 387 5.90 -10.37 27.60
CA LEU A 387 5.71 -9.71 26.31
C LEU A 387 4.22 -9.54 25.94
N ARG A 388 3.37 -10.52 26.25
CA ARG A 388 1.92 -10.38 26.08
C ARG A 388 1.32 -9.34 27.02
N GLY A 389 1.83 -9.23 28.24
CA GLY A 389 1.48 -8.16 29.17
C GLY A 389 1.83 -6.77 28.62
N GLU A 390 3.05 -6.59 28.12
CA GLU A 390 3.50 -5.35 27.46
C GLU A 390 2.61 -5.00 26.26
N LEU A 391 2.28 -5.98 25.41
CA LEU A 391 1.40 -5.77 24.25
C LEU A 391 0.00 -5.30 24.66
N SER A 392 -0.59 -5.91 25.68
CA SER A 392 -1.91 -5.50 26.16
C SER A 392 -1.93 -4.08 26.73
N ALA A 393 -0.83 -3.64 27.36
CA ALA A 393 -0.70 -2.28 27.87
C ALA A 393 -0.57 -1.25 26.73
N ILE A 394 0.23 -1.57 25.70
CA ILE A 394 0.37 -0.74 24.50
C ILE A 394 -0.94 -0.63 23.73
N GLU A 395 -1.70 -1.72 23.63
CA GLU A 395 -3.02 -1.72 22.99
C GLU A 395 -4.04 -0.84 23.73
N ALA A 396 -4.06 -0.89 25.06
CA ALA A 396 -4.91 -0.04 25.88
C ALA A 396 -4.54 1.45 25.76
N GLU A 397 -3.23 1.76 25.72
CA GLU A 397 -2.74 3.12 25.50
C GLU A 397 -3.09 3.64 24.09
N LEU A 398 -2.98 2.78 23.06
CA LEU A 398 -3.36 3.12 21.69
C LEU A 398 -4.86 3.41 21.59
N GLU A 399 -5.72 2.61 22.24
CA GLU A 399 -7.16 2.84 22.28
C GLU A 399 -7.50 4.19 22.94
N GLN A 400 -6.82 4.53 24.04
CA GLN A 400 -6.96 5.81 24.71
C GLN A 400 -6.51 6.99 23.81
N GLN A 401 -5.41 6.84 23.08
CA GLN A 401 -4.90 7.86 22.17
C GLN A 401 -5.83 8.07 20.97
N VAL A 402 -6.35 7.00 20.36
CA VAL A 402 -7.33 7.06 19.27
C VAL A 402 -8.62 7.75 19.71
N ALA A 403 -9.12 7.45 20.91
CA ALA A 403 -10.28 8.13 21.47
C ALA A 403 -10.00 9.65 21.69
N ALA A 404 -8.79 10.00 22.11
CA ALA A 404 -8.39 11.39 22.31
C ALA A 404 -8.19 12.18 21.00
N VAL A 405 -7.78 11.52 19.91
CA VAL A 405 -7.76 12.09 18.55
C VAL A 405 -9.19 12.38 18.09
N ALA A 406 -10.10 11.40 18.21
CA ALA A 406 -11.50 11.56 17.82
C ALA A 406 -12.22 12.70 18.57
N GLN A 407 -11.94 12.88 19.87
CA GLN A 407 -12.49 14.00 20.65
C GLN A 407 -11.97 15.36 20.17
N ARG A 408 -10.71 15.45 19.77
CA ARG A 408 -10.11 16.69 19.26
C ARG A 408 -10.58 17.05 17.86
N ASP A 409 -10.73 16.05 17.00
CA ASP A 409 -11.35 16.24 15.67
C ASP A 409 -12.77 16.79 15.80
N ALA A 410 -13.58 16.21 16.71
CA ALA A 410 -14.92 16.74 16.99
C ALA A 410 -14.89 18.19 17.48
N ARG A 411 -13.89 18.56 18.30
CA ARG A 411 -13.70 19.94 18.76
C ARG A 411 -13.29 20.89 17.64
N ILE A 412 -12.43 20.45 16.71
CA ILE A 412 -12.06 21.23 15.52
C ILE A 412 -13.30 21.47 14.65
N SER A 413 -14.12 20.44 14.39
CA SER A 413 -15.38 20.60 13.64
C SER A 413 -16.34 21.58 14.32
N GLU A 414 -16.43 21.57 15.66
CA GLU A 414 -17.25 22.53 16.41
C GLU A 414 -16.74 23.98 16.30
N LEU A 415 -15.42 24.18 16.34
CA LEU A 415 -14.79 25.49 16.15
C LEU A 415 -14.97 26.00 14.72
N GLU A 416 -14.85 25.13 13.72
CA GLU A 416 -15.09 25.45 12.31
C GLU A 416 -16.55 25.86 12.07
N ALA A 417 -17.51 25.13 12.62
CA ALA A 417 -18.93 25.49 12.57
C ALA A 417 -19.23 26.81 13.30
N SER A 418 -18.43 27.18 14.31
CA SER A 418 -18.56 28.46 15.03
C SER A 418 -18.01 29.64 14.22
N LEU A 419 -17.03 29.41 13.33
CA LEU A 419 -16.47 30.41 12.42
C LEU A 419 -17.42 30.77 11.26
N GLU A 420 -18.37 29.90 10.91
CA GLU A 420 -19.38 30.17 9.87
C GLU A 420 -20.51 31.10 10.35
N ARG A 421 -20.63 31.33 11.66
CA ARG A 421 -21.62 32.24 12.22
C ARG A 421 -21.14 33.68 12.13
N PRO A 422 -22.03 34.68 11.98
CA PRO A 422 -21.63 36.08 12.05
C PRO A 422 -21.17 36.42 13.48
N VAL A 423 -19.86 36.64 13.64
CA VAL A 423 -19.18 37.04 14.88
C VAL A 423 -18.41 38.33 14.65
N ASP A 424 -18.15 39.09 15.72
CA ASP A 424 -17.33 40.30 15.62
C ASP A 424 -15.86 39.97 15.33
N THR A 425 -15.08 40.96 14.86
CA THR A 425 -13.69 40.75 14.42
C THR A 425 -12.78 40.25 15.54
N ALA A 426 -13.01 40.68 16.79
CA ALA A 426 -12.21 40.24 17.93
C ALA A 426 -12.52 38.78 18.34
N GLN A 427 -13.77 38.34 18.21
CA GLN A 427 -14.17 36.95 18.41
C GLN A 427 -13.68 36.06 17.27
N LEU A 428 -13.69 36.55 16.03
CA LEU A 428 -13.15 35.84 14.87
C LEU A 428 -11.65 35.54 15.03
N ASP A 429 -10.85 36.52 15.47
CA ASP A 429 -9.41 36.33 15.68
C ASP A 429 -9.11 35.36 16.83
N ARG A 430 -9.92 35.37 17.90
CA ARG A 430 -9.81 34.38 18.99
C ARG A 430 -10.14 32.97 18.51
N LEU A 431 -11.24 32.79 17.77
CA LEU A 431 -11.64 31.48 17.23
C LEU A 431 -10.60 30.93 16.25
N LYS A 432 -9.98 31.78 15.43
CA LYS A 432 -8.88 31.39 14.55
C LYS A 432 -7.64 30.92 15.34
N ALA A 433 -7.30 31.62 16.42
CA ALA A 433 -6.19 31.23 17.28
C ALA A 433 -6.48 29.90 18.01
N GLU A 434 -7.71 29.72 18.51
CA GLU A 434 -8.14 28.45 19.12
C GLU A 434 -8.12 27.28 18.13
N LEU A 435 -8.56 27.50 16.89
CA LEU A 435 -8.49 26.51 15.81
C LEU A 435 -7.05 26.13 15.47
N ALA A 436 -6.15 27.11 15.37
CA ALA A 436 -4.74 26.88 15.08
C ALA A 436 -4.08 26.05 16.19
N ASN A 437 -4.38 26.35 17.46
CA ASN A 437 -3.89 25.58 18.60
C ASN A 437 -4.47 24.15 18.62
N ALA A 438 -5.77 23.99 18.35
CA ALA A 438 -6.42 22.69 18.30
C ALA A 438 -5.84 21.80 17.18
N ARG A 439 -5.53 22.37 16.01
CA ARG A 439 -4.87 21.66 14.91
C ARG A 439 -3.43 21.25 15.25
N ALA A 440 -2.66 22.13 15.88
CA ALA A 440 -1.30 21.81 16.33
C ALA A 440 -1.29 20.71 17.41
N ASP A 441 -2.28 20.70 18.31
CA ASP A 441 -2.43 19.63 19.31
C ASP A 441 -2.84 18.30 18.68
N LEU A 442 -3.72 18.32 17.67
CA LEU A 442 -4.09 17.14 16.90
C LEU A 442 -2.86 16.52 16.19
N GLU A 443 -2.04 17.35 15.55
CA GLU A 443 -0.84 16.91 14.85
C GLU A 443 0.19 16.25 15.79
N ARG A 444 0.42 16.84 16.97
CA ARG A 444 1.27 16.22 18.01
C ARG A 444 0.73 14.87 18.47
N GLN A 445 -0.58 14.75 18.59
CA GLN A 445 -1.24 13.54 19.08
C GLN A 445 -1.30 12.44 18.01
N ALA A 446 -1.43 12.81 16.74
CA ALA A 446 -1.27 11.90 15.60
C ALA A 446 0.17 11.33 15.58
N ALA A 447 1.18 12.19 15.74
CA ALA A 447 2.58 11.75 15.82
C ALA A 447 2.84 10.79 17.01
N ALA A 448 2.23 11.05 18.17
CA ALA A 448 2.30 10.15 19.33
C ALA A 448 1.60 8.80 19.05
N THR A 449 0.48 8.82 18.31
CA THR A 449 -0.25 7.60 17.91
C THR A 449 0.57 6.77 16.92
N ASP A 450 1.23 7.41 15.95
CA ASP A 450 2.14 6.74 15.02
C ASP A 450 3.31 6.08 15.75
N GLN A 451 3.86 6.76 16.77
CA GLN A 451 4.90 6.19 17.62
C GLN A 451 4.40 4.96 18.40
N ALA A 452 3.21 5.04 19.02
CA ALA A 452 2.61 3.92 19.74
C ALA A 452 2.33 2.71 18.82
N ILE A 453 1.91 2.95 17.57
CA ILE A 453 1.74 1.89 16.55
C ILE A 453 3.08 1.24 16.21
N ALA A 454 4.15 2.04 16.06
CA ALA A 454 5.49 1.51 15.80
C ALA A 454 6.00 0.64 16.96
N GLU A 455 5.78 1.08 18.20
CA GLU A 455 6.11 0.34 19.43
C GLU A 455 5.31 -0.97 19.53
N ARG A 456 4.00 -0.94 19.23
CA ARG A 456 3.16 -2.14 19.15
C ARG A 456 3.68 -3.16 18.15
N ASN A 457 4.02 -2.71 16.94
CA ASN A 457 4.52 -3.59 15.89
C ASN A 457 5.89 -4.18 16.25
N ALA A 458 6.76 -3.42 16.92
CA ALA A 458 8.02 -3.93 17.45
C ALA A 458 7.81 -4.97 18.56
N ALA A 459 6.85 -4.75 19.46
CA ALA A 459 6.49 -5.72 20.51
C ALA A 459 5.89 -7.01 19.93
N LEU A 460 5.04 -6.91 18.89
CA LEU A 460 4.50 -8.08 18.19
C LEU A 460 5.60 -8.91 17.52
N ALA A 461 6.60 -8.25 16.90
CA ALA A 461 7.73 -8.94 16.32
C ALA A 461 8.58 -9.68 17.37
N ARG A 462 8.79 -9.07 18.54
CA ARG A 462 9.47 -9.71 19.68
C ARG A 462 8.69 -10.93 20.20
N ALA A 463 7.37 -10.81 20.36
CA ALA A 463 6.52 -11.90 20.80
C ALA A 463 6.53 -13.08 19.81
N ALA A 464 6.40 -12.82 18.51
CA ALA A 464 6.47 -13.86 17.49
C ALA A 464 7.83 -14.59 17.49
N GLN A 465 8.93 -13.86 17.70
CA GLN A 465 10.26 -14.45 17.80
C GLN A 465 10.37 -15.36 19.04
N ALA A 466 9.87 -14.93 20.19
CA ALA A 466 9.86 -15.74 21.40
C ALA A 466 8.98 -17.00 21.25
N GLU A 467 7.84 -16.91 20.54
CA GLU A 467 6.97 -18.08 20.27
C GLU A 467 7.67 -19.13 19.41
N THR A 468 8.38 -18.69 18.37
CA THR A 468 9.20 -19.61 17.56
C THR A 468 10.33 -20.26 18.36
N GLY A 469 10.96 -19.51 19.27
CA GLY A 469 11.98 -20.03 20.18
C GLY A 469 11.42 -21.10 21.14
N THR A 470 10.23 -20.89 21.69
CA THR A 470 9.58 -21.89 22.55
C THR A 470 9.22 -23.17 21.81
N ALA A 471 8.69 -23.08 20.58
CA ALA A 471 8.35 -24.25 19.78
C ALA A 471 9.58 -25.09 19.40
N ASP A 472 10.72 -24.44 19.13
CA ASP A 472 12.00 -25.12 18.91
C ASP A 472 12.47 -25.86 20.17
N LEU A 473 12.39 -25.21 21.34
CA LEU A 473 12.73 -25.84 22.61
C LEU A 473 11.84 -27.05 22.94
N GLU A 474 10.53 -26.97 22.67
CA GLU A 474 9.60 -28.11 22.85
C GLU A 474 9.97 -29.28 21.94
N THR A 475 10.28 -28.99 20.68
CA THR A 475 10.68 -30.01 19.70
C THR A 475 11.99 -30.68 20.11
N ARG A 476 12.96 -29.90 20.59
CA ARG A 476 14.22 -30.42 21.13
C ARG A 476 14.00 -31.28 22.37
N LEU A 477 13.13 -30.86 23.30
CA LEU A 477 12.81 -31.64 24.49
C LEU A 477 12.19 -33.00 24.10
N ALA A 478 11.23 -33.02 23.17
CA ALA A 478 10.61 -34.25 22.68
C ALA A 478 11.63 -35.20 22.01
N THR A 479 12.57 -34.64 21.24
CA THR A 479 13.63 -35.41 20.58
C THR A 479 14.57 -36.03 21.61
N THR A 480 15.06 -35.22 22.57
CA THR A 480 15.97 -35.70 23.62
C THR A 480 15.31 -36.73 24.54
N SER A 481 14.01 -36.61 24.81
CA SER A 481 13.24 -37.62 25.54
C SER A 481 13.21 -38.96 24.79
N THR A 482 13.02 -38.92 23.47
CA THR A 482 13.02 -40.11 22.62
C THR A 482 14.41 -40.75 22.54
N GLU A 483 15.47 -39.95 22.42
CA GLU A 483 16.87 -40.40 22.45
C GLU A 483 17.21 -41.05 23.80
N LEU A 484 16.74 -40.48 24.90
CA LEU A 484 16.97 -41.01 26.24
C LEU A 484 16.24 -42.36 26.44
N GLU A 485 15.04 -42.53 25.91
CA GLU A 485 14.35 -43.81 25.88
C GLU A 485 15.08 -44.84 25.00
N ALA A 486 15.60 -44.44 23.84
CA ALA A 486 16.40 -45.32 23.00
C ALA A 486 17.69 -45.78 23.70
N ALA A 487 18.41 -44.85 24.34
CA ALA A 487 19.61 -45.15 25.12
C ALA A 487 19.31 -46.08 26.31
N ARG A 488 18.15 -45.93 26.97
CA ARG A 488 17.70 -46.85 28.03
C ARG A 488 17.50 -48.27 27.50
N VAL A 489 16.93 -48.41 26.30
CA VAL A 489 16.75 -49.71 25.65
C VAL A 489 18.11 -50.33 25.29
N GLU A 490 19.04 -49.54 24.76
CA GLU A 490 20.40 -50.00 24.45
C GLU A 490 21.17 -50.45 25.70
N ILE A 491 21.10 -49.68 26.79
CA ILE A 491 21.71 -50.06 28.08
C ILE A 491 21.10 -51.36 28.59
N ALA A 492 19.78 -51.54 28.47
CA ALA A 492 19.13 -52.78 28.85
C ALA A 492 19.60 -53.97 27.99
N SER A 493 19.77 -53.76 26.68
CA SER A 493 20.32 -54.76 25.76
C SER A 493 21.76 -55.13 26.11
N ALA A 494 22.63 -54.14 26.30
CA ALA A 494 24.03 -54.34 26.67
C ALA A 494 24.16 -55.04 28.03
N SER A 495 23.32 -54.69 29.01
CA SER A 495 23.27 -55.39 30.29
C SER A 495 22.88 -56.87 30.10
N GLY A 496 21.95 -57.16 29.19
CA GLY A 496 21.59 -58.54 28.84
C GLY A 496 22.74 -59.33 28.20
N GLU A 497 23.55 -58.69 27.35
CA GLU A 497 24.76 -59.29 26.77
C GLU A 497 25.85 -59.53 27.82
N ILE A 498 26.03 -58.59 28.75
CA ILE A 498 26.95 -58.76 29.89
C ILE A 498 26.53 -59.95 30.74
N ASP A 499 25.24 -60.10 31.04
CA ASP A 499 24.74 -61.26 31.78
C ASP A 499 24.93 -62.57 31.01
N ALA A 500 24.75 -62.57 29.69
CA ALA A 500 24.97 -63.73 28.85
C ALA A 500 26.45 -64.16 28.82
N THR A 501 27.36 -63.20 28.64
CA THR A 501 28.81 -63.44 28.65
C THR A 501 29.31 -63.85 30.03
N ALA A 502 28.76 -63.30 31.11
CA ALA A 502 29.07 -63.74 32.47
C ALA A 502 28.71 -65.22 32.70
N ARG A 503 27.55 -65.66 32.22
CA ARG A 503 27.15 -67.09 32.25
C ARG A 503 28.08 -67.96 31.40
N GLU A 504 28.53 -67.48 30.25
CA GLU A 504 29.49 -68.21 29.42
C GLU A 504 30.84 -68.38 30.15
N ILE A 505 31.36 -67.31 30.77
CA ILE A 505 32.58 -67.36 31.58
C ILE A 505 32.43 -68.36 32.72
N GLU A 506 31.31 -68.36 33.44
CA GLU A 506 31.03 -69.33 34.51
C GLU A 506 31.05 -70.77 33.97
N SER A 507 30.45 -71.01 32.79
CA SER A 507 30.47 -72.32 32.14
C SER A 507 31.87 -72.77 31.73
N LEU A 508 32.71 -71.84 31.23
CA LEU A 508 34.09 -72.11 30.85
C LEU A 508 34.95 -72.39 32.08
N GLN A 509 34.75 -71.65 33.18
CA GLN A 509 35.42 -71.90 34.45
C GLN A 509 35.08 -73.28 35.01
N ALA A 510 33.80 -73.71 34.93
CA ALA A 510 33.40 -75.06 35.32
C ALA A 510 34.12 -76.14 34.49
N ARG A 511 34.25 -75.94 33.16
CA ARG A 511 35.03 -76.84 32.28
C ARG A 511 36.52 -76.87 32.63
N VAL A 512 37.11 -75.73 32.97
CA VAL A 512 38.52 -75.68 33.40
C VAL A 512 38.71 -76.45 34.70
N ALA A 513 37.81 -76.32 35.67
CA ALA A 513 37.84 -77.09 36.91
C ALA A 513 37.71 -78.61 36.66
N GLU A 514 36.86 -79.01 35.70
CA GLU A 514 36.77 -80.40 35.25
C GLU A 514 38.10 -80.91 34.67
N TYR A 515 38.73 -80.14 33.78
CA TYR A 515 40.04 -80.49 33.22
C TYR A 515 41.14 -80.59 34.29
N GLN A 516 41.13 -79.70 35.28
CA GLN A 516 42.07 -79.76 36.41
C GLN A 516 41.88 -81.04 37.24
N THR A 517 40.64 -81.48 37.45
CA THR A 517 40.33 -82.74 38.15
C THR A 517 40.84 -83.95 37.38
N VAL A 518 40.67 -83.97 36.06
CA VAL A 518 41.22 -85.01 35.18
C VAL A 518 42.75 -85.04 35.24
N LEU A 519 43.40 -83.89 35.19
CA LEU A 519 44.87 -83.79 35.30
C LEU A 519 45.38 -84.28 36.65
N ALA A 520 44.70 -83.94 37.75
CA ALA A 520 45.01 -84.46 39.07
C ALA A 520 44.91 -86.00 39.10
N GLY A 521 43.84 -86.57 38.55
CA GLY A 521 43.68 -88.03 38.42
C GLY A 521 44.80 -88.70 37.61
N ILE A 522 45.23 -88.10 36.50
CA ILE A 522 46.37 -88.60 35.71
C ILE A 522 47.67 -88.56 36.54
N SER A 523 47.87 -87.50 37.32
CA SER A 523 49.06 -87.37 38.17
C SER A 523 49.10 -88.40 39.30
N ASP A 524 47.95 -88.72 39.90
CA ASP A 524 47.84 -89.78 40.91
C ASP A 524 48.10 -91.17 40.30
N VAL A 525 47.57 -91.45 39.12
CA VAL A 525 47.89 -92.68 38.37
C VAL A 525 49.39 -92.78 38.10
N ARG A 526 50.03 -91.69 37.68
CA ARG A 526 51.48 -91.65 37.45
C ARG A 526 52.27 -91.92 38.74
N ARG A 527 51.84 -91.35 39.87
CA ARG A 527 52.45 -91.61 41.18
C ARG A 527 52.29 -93.07 41.60
N GLN A 528 51.09 -93.63 41.42
CA GLN A 528 50.80 -95.02 41.75
C GLN A 528 51.63 -96.00 40.91
N ILE A 529 51.83 -95.70 39.62
CA ILE A 529 52.74 -96.46 38.75
C ILE A 529 54.18 -96.37 39.28
N ASN A 530 54.66 -95.18 39.62
CA ASN A 530 56.02 -95.00 40.18
C ASN A 530 56.21 -95.72 41.54
N GLU A 531 55.21 -95.73 42.41
CA GLU A 531 55.27 -96.43 43.70
C GLU A 531 55.21 -97.96 43.55
N SER A 532 54.68 -98.47 42.43
CA SER A 532 54.57 -99.91 42.14
C SER A 532 55.85 -100.53 41.54
N ILE A 533 56.78 -99.70 41.06
CA ILE A 533 57.97 -100.16 40.35
C ILE A 533 59.17 -100.16 41.31
N SER A 534 59.56 -101.36 41.74
CA SER A 534 60.78 -101.60 42.53
C SER A 534 62.04 -101.27 41.70
N PRO A 535 63.10 -100.65 42.27
CA PRO A 535 64.18 -100.01 41.52
C PRO A 535 65.25 -100.96 40.93
N ALA A 536 64.85 -102.17 40.52
CA ALA A 536 65.77 -103.17 39.96
C ALA A 536 65.18 -103.87 38.73
N ALA A 537 64.83 -103.09 37.69
CA ALA A 537 64.65 -103.56 36.32
C ALA A 537 64.65 -102.35 35.36
N THR A 538 65.82 -101.95 34.86
CA THR A 538 65.98 -100.96 33.78
C THR A 538 66.77 -101.62 32.66
N PRO A 539 66.07 -102.15 31.65
CA PRO A 539 66.01 -101.47 30.34
C PRO A 539 64.63 -101.45 29.64
N ASP A 540 63.60 -102.13 30.16
CA ASP A 540 62.31 -102.29 29.45
C ASP A 540 61.35 -101.10 29.60
N LEU A 541 61.53 -100.27 30.63
CA LEU A 541 60.65 -99.12 30.89
C LEU A 541 60.92 -97.93 29.96
N GLU A 542 62.18 -97.69 29.59
CA GLU A 542 62.55 -96.62 28.64
C GLU A 542 62.01 -96.93 27.23
N LEU A 543 61.97 -98.21 26.83
CA LEU A 543 61.40 -98.62 25.56
C LEU A 543 59.88 -98.40 25.52
N LEU A 544 59.21 -98.61 26.65
CA LEU A 544 57.75 -98.47 26.80
C LEU A 544 57.33 -97.00 26.90
N GLU A 545 58.12 -96.17 27.58
CA GLU A 545 57.95 -94.72 27.61
C GLU A 545 58.17 -94.10 26.22
N THR A 546 59.22 -94.51 25.52
CA THR A 546 59.48 -94.08 24.13
C THR A 546 58.33 -94.49 23.21
N LYS A 547 57.79 -95.71 23.34
CA LYS A 547 56.64 -96.18 22.56
C LYS A 547 55.38 -95.34 22.82
N LEU A 548 55.08 -95.02 24.08
CA LEU A 548 53.93 -94.20 24.44
C LEU A 548 54.07 -92.75 23.95
N LEU A 549 55.27 -92.19 23.99
CA LEU A 549 55.52 -90.82 23.55
C LEU A 549 55.39 -90.71 22.02
N VAL A 550 55.90 -91.69 21.27
CA VAL A 550 55.71 -91.75 19.81
C VAL A 550 54.24 -91.97 19.44
N LEU A 551 53.51 -92.86 20.13
CA LEU A 551 52.07 -93.04 19.90
C LEU A 551 51.26 -91.77 20.20
N ARG A 552 51.64 -91.00 21.21
CA ARG A 552 50.98 -89.73 21.54
C ARG A 552 51.22 -88.65 20.48
N ILE A 553 52.43 -88.57 19.95
CA ILE A 553 52.77 -87.62 18.88
C ILE A 553 52.03 -88.00 17.59
N VAL A 554 52.11 -89.28 17.19
CA VAL A 554 51.46 -89.80 15.98
C VAL A 554 49.92 -89.76 16.09
N GLY A 555 49.38 -89.86 17.30
CA GLY A 555 47.95 -89.76 17.57
C GLY A 555 47.39 -88.33 17.72
N SER A 556 48.23 -87.30 17.69
CA SER A 556 47.79 -85.91 17.87
C SER A 556 46.94 -85.41 16.69
N PRO A 557 45.99 -84.46 16.90
CA PRO A 557 45.12 -83.97 15.83
C PRO A 557 45.86 -83.41 14.63
N ALA A 558 47.01 -82.76 14.86
CA ALA A 558 47.85 -82.17 13.81
C ALA A 558 48.50 -83.23 12.91
N VAL A 559 49.04 -84.32 13.49
CA VAL A 559 49.67 -85.40 12.70
C VAL A 559 48.61 -86.25 12.00
N ARG A 560 47.45 -86.47 12.65
CA ARG A 560 46.36 -87.27 12.08
C ARG A 560 45.67 -86.56 10.91
N SER A 561 45.66 -85.23 10.84
CA SER A 561 45.17 -84.49 9.68
C SER A 561 46.12 -84.54 8.48
N GLU A 562 47.44 -84.58 8.69
CA GLU A 562 48.43 -84.62 7.60
C GLU A 562 48.75 -86.05 7.13
N HIS A 563 48.75 -87.03 8.04
CA HIS A 563 49.12 -88.41 7.76
C HIS A 563 48.15 -89.41 8.42
N PRO A 564 46.93 -89.57 7.88
CA PRO A 564 45.86 -90.34 8.53
C PRO A 564 46.20 -91.83 8.74
N ASP A 565 47.00 -92.42 7.85
CA ASP A 565 47.36 -93.85 7.91
C ASP A 565 48.61 -94.14 8.77
N LEU A 566 49.36 -93.11 9.17
CA LEU A 566 50.65 -93.28 9.85
C LEU A 566 50.49 -93.98 11.20
N HIS A 567 49.43 -93.63 11.94
CA HIS A 567 49.13 -94.26 13.23
C HIS A 567 48.85 -95.76 13.07
N THR A 568 48.09 -96.15 12.06
CA THR A 568 47.76 -97.55 11.78
C THR A 568 49.00 -98.33 11.34
N ARG A 569 49.78 -97.80 10.39
CA ARG A 569 51.01 -98.46 9.90
C ARG A 569 52.07 -98.60 10.99
N PHE A 570 52.19 -97.61 11.88
CA PHE A 570 53.13 -97.68 12.99
C PHE A 570 52.73 -98.75 14.01
N ASN A 571 51.43 -98.90 14.30
CA ASN A 571 50.95 -100.01 15.13
C ASN A 571 51.22 -101.37 14.49
N GLU A 572 50.93 -101.54 13.20
CA GLU A 572 51.23 -102.78 12.48
C GLU A 572 52.73 -103.11 12.52
N TYR A 573 53.60 -102.11 12.35
CA TYR A 573 55.05 -102.28 12.47
C TYR A 573 55.47 -102.72 13.88
N LEU A 574 54.91 -102.10 14.92
CA LEU A 574 55.21 -102.46 16.31
C LEU A 574 54.74 -103.87 16.66
N ASP A 575 53.58 -104.28 16.16
CA ASP A 575 53.05 -105.63 16.36
C ASP A 575 53.93 -106.67 15.65
N ALA A 576 54.40 -106.37 14.43
CA ALA A 576 55.36 -107.21 13.72
C ALA A 576 56.71 -107.33 14.47
N LEU A 577 57.23 -106.22 15.00
CA LEU A 577 58.48 -106.19 15.78
C LEU A 577 58.37 -107.04 17.06
N ILE A 578 57.23 -106.96 17.78
CA ILE A 578 56.97 -107.76 18.97
C ILE A 578 56.89 -109.26 18.60
N ALA A 579 56.25 -109.59 17.49
CA ALA A 579 56.19 -110.97 17.01
C ALA A 579 57.60 -111.50 16.70
N GLU A 580 58.45 -110.69 16.06
CA GLU A 580 59.83 -111.05 15.75
C GLU A 580 60.67 -111.26 17.02
N GLN A 581 60.61 -110.35 18.00
CA GLN A 581 61.33 -110.52 19.26
C GLN A 581 60.88 -111.75 20.05
N ARG A 582 59.59 -112.10 20.04
CA ARG A 582 59.11 -113.35 20.64
C ARG A 582 59.71 -114.59 19.96
N THR A 583 59.84 -114.57 18.64
CA THR A 583 60.50 -115.68 17.92
C THR A 583 62.01 -115.73 18.17
N ALA A 584 62.67 -114.58 18.37
CA ALA A 584 64.08 -114.50 18.71
C ALA A 584 64.34 -115.04 20.13
N ALA A 585 63.56 -114.60 21.13
CA ALA A 585 63.64 -115.12 22.49
C ALA A 585 63.30 -116.62 22.57
N ALA A 586 62.35 -117.11 21.76
CA ALA A 586 62.05 -118.53 21.65
C ALA A 586 63.22 -119.34 21.05
N ARG A 587 63.97 -118.77 20.08
CA ARG A 587 65.19 -119.42 19.57
C ARG A 587 66.31 -119.41 20.59
N GLU A 588 66.52 -118.30 21.28
CA GLU A 588 67.55 -118.18 22.31
C GLU A 588 67.32 -119.17 23.46
N THR A 589 66.07 -119.29 23.94
CA THR A 589 65.69 -120.31 24.93
C THR A 589 65.83 -121.74 24.41
N LEU A 590 65.50 -122.02 23.15
CA LEU A 590 65.76 -123.33 22.55
C LEU A 590 67.27 -123.62 22.41
N GLN A 591 68.09 -122.60 22.18
CA GLN A 591 69.54 -122.69 22.07
C GLN A 591 70.20 -122.88 23.45
N GLU A 592 69.68 -122.23 24.49
CA GLU A 592 70.03 -122.48 25.89
C GLU A 592 69.63 -123.88 26.35
N ILE A 593 68.43 -124.35 25.99
CA ILE A 593 67.99 -125.73 26.27
C ILE A 593 68.87 -126.73 25.52
N SER A 594 69.18 -126.47 24.25
CA SER A 594 70.08 -127.32 23.45
C SER A 594 71.51 -127.35 24.00
N THR A 595 72.03 -126.24 24.52
CA THR A 595 73.36 -126.20 25.15
C THR A 595 73.34 -126.88 26.52
N MET A 596 72.26 -126.74 27.30
CA MET A 596 72.07 -127.53 28.54
C MET A 596 71.98 -129.04 28.27
N ILE A 597 71.28 -129.47 27.22
CA ILE A 597 71.19 -130.89 26.84
C ILE A 597 72.54 -131.41 26.30
N GLY A 598 73.28 -130.60 25.53
CA GLY A 598 74.61 -130.95 25.02
C GLY A 598 75.71 -130.99 26.08
N ALA A 599 75.53 -130.30 27.20
CA ALA A 599 76.46 -130.27 28.33
C ALA A 599 76.30 -131.46 29.30
N LEU A 600 75.34 -132.37 29.08
CA LEU A 600 75.17 -133.60 29.86
C LEU A 600 76.25 -134.65 29.49
N PRO A 601 77.19 -135.00 30.39
CA PRO A 601 78.20 -136.01 30.13
C PRO A 601 77.64 -137.42 30.40
N GLY A 602 77.49 -138.23 29.35
CA GLY A 602 77.53 -139.70 29.39
C GLY A 602 76.45 -140.46 30.20
N VAL A 603 75.42 -140.96 29.52
CA VAL A 603 74.80 -142.29 29.80
C VAL A 603 74.39 -142.96 28.47
N ALA A 604 75.32 -143.69 27.85
CA ALA A 604 75.05 -144.80 26.92
C ALA A 604 76.19 -145.83 26.98
N GLY A 605 75.87 -147.07 27.40
CA GLY A 605 76.66 -148.30 27.22
C GLY A 605 77.69 -148.61 28.33
N ARG A 606 77.67 -149.78 29.00
CA ARG A 606 77.24 -151.15 28.62
C ARG A 606 76.69 -151.92 29.85
N PRO A 607 76.20 -153.16 29.70
CA PRO A 607 75.25 -153.74 28.75
C PRO A 607 73.82 -153.86 29.33
#